data_AF-A0A0F9HD45-F1
#
_entry.id   AF-A0A0F9HD45-F1
#
_cell.length_a   1.000
_cell.length_b   1.000
_cell.length_c   1.000
_cell.angle_alpha   90.00
_cell.angle_beta   90.00
_cell.angle_gamma   90.00
#
_symmetry.space_group_name_H-M   'P 1'
#
loop_
_entity.id
_entity.type
_entity.pdbx_description
1 polymer ?
#
loop_
_entity_poly.entity_id
_entity_poly.type
_entity_poly.pdbx_seq_one_letter_code
_entity_poly.pdbx_strand_id
1 'polypeptide(L)' 'MSDLIEALQILLKYGNPEYPTNCQHDVMMIHPDIDPGKVSHEDLTRLEELEFIVSNEDGERHFRSYHFGSA' A
#
# COMPACT_ATOMS: atom_id res chain seq x y z
N MET A 1 2.49 12.13 8.28
CA MET A 1 1.44 12.55 7.30
C MET A 1 2.02 12.79 5.92
N SER A 2 3.12 13.53 5.76
CA SER A 2 3.80 13.69 4.45
C SER A 2 4.16 12.35 3.82
N ASP A 3 4.67 11.41 4.61
CA ASP A 3 5.07 10.06 4.17
C ASP A 3 3.87 9.25 3.62
N LEU A 4 2.71 9.33 4.29
CA LEU A 4 1.48 8.70 3.81
C LEU A 4 1.01 9.32 2.48
N ILE A 5 1.06 10.66 2.37
CA ILE A 5 0.68 11.35 1.12
C ILE A 5 1.60 10.92 -0.02
N GLU A 6 2.90 10.81 0.23
CA GLU A 6 3.88 10.33 -0.75
C GLU A 6 3.58 8.89 -1.19
N ALA A 7 3.33 7.98 -0.24
CA ALA A 7 2.98 6.60 -0.54
C ALA A 7 1.71 6.52 -1.41
N LEU A 8 0.66 7.27 -1.07
CA LEU A 8 -0.58 7.32 -1.84
C LEU A 8 -0.37 7.91 -3.25
N GLN A 9 0.52 8.88 -3.42
CA GLN A 9 0.88 9.42 -4.74
C GLN A 9 1.64 8.40 -5.59
N ILE A 10 2.50 7.57 -4.99
CA ILE A 10 3.16 6.46 -5.67
C ILE A 10 2.12 5.42 -6.11
N LEU A 11 1.26 4.97 -5.19
CA LEU A 11 0.23 3.97 -5.46
C LEU A 11 -0.76 4.42 -6.55
N LEU A 12 -1.10 5.72 -6.59
CA LEU A 12 -1.99 6.32 -7.59
C LEU A 12 -1.46 6.15 -9.04
N LYS A 13 -0.15 6.01 -9.24
CA LYS A 13 0.44 5.74 -10.57
C LYS A 13 -0.02 4.39 -11.14
N TYR A 14 -0.40 3.45 -10.28
CA TYR A 14 -0.66 2.05 -10.61
C TYR A 14 -2.14 1.66 -10.54
N GLY A 15 -2.98 2.50 -9.92
CA GLY A 15 -4.42 2.32 -9.91
C GLY A 15 -5.12 3.43 -9.13
N ASN A 16 -6.40 3.62 -9.42
CA ASN A 16 -7.28 4.54 -8.68
C ASN A 16 -8.65 3.89 -8.44
N PRO A 17 -8.72 2.80 -7.67
CA PRO A 17 -9.98 2.13 -7.35
C PRO A 17 -10.85 3.02 -6.47
N GLU A 18 -12.16 2.80 -6.51
CA GLU A 18 -13.16 3.61 -5.78
C GLU A 18 -12.95 3.57 -4.25
N TYR A 19 -12.47 2.43 -3.73
CA TYR A 19 -12.14 2.21 -2.33
C TYR A 19 -10.67 1.80 -2.19
N PRO A 20 -9.72 2.76 -2.26
CA PRO A 20 -8.30 2.45 -2.41
C PRO A 20 -7.62 1.93 -1.15
N THR A 21 -8.22 2.17 0.02
CA THR A 21 -7.71 1.73 1.30
C THR A 21 -8.78 1.04 2.12
N ASN A 22 -8.35 0.08 2.93
CA ASN A 22 -9.16 -0.56 3.97
C ASN A 22 -8.34 -0.56 5.27
N CYS A 23 -8.93 -0.15 6.39
CA CYS A 23 -8.25 -0.17 7.68
C CYS A 23 -8.96 -1.14 8.62
N GLN A 24 -8.25 -2.18 9.06
CA GLN A 24 -8.78 -3.20 9.95
C GLN A 24 -7.65 -3.75 10.85
N HIS A 25 -7.95 -4.02 12.13
CA HIS A 25 -7.01 -4.65 13.08
C HIS A 25 -5.62 -3.99 13.13
N ASP A 26 -5.56 -2.66 13.22
CA ASP A 26 -4.31 -1.88 13.26
C ASP A 26 -3.46 -1.98 11.97
N VAL A 27 -4.09 -2.32 10.85
CA VAL A 27 -3.46 -2.43 9.52
C VAL A 27 -4.22 -1.57 8.52
N MET A 28 -3.49 -0.73 7.80
CA MET A 28 -3.96 -0.12 6.55
C MET A 28 -3.58 -1.04 5.39
N MET A 29 -4.56 -1.53 4.64
CA MET A 29 -4.40 -2.32 3.43
C MET A 29 -4.74 -1.46 2.22
N ILE A 30 -3.97 -1.63 1.15
CA ILE A 30 -4.24 -1.03 -0.16
C ILE A 30 -5.03 -2.02 -1.00
N HIS A 31 -5.97 -1.51 -1.80
CA HIS A 31 -6.81 -2.33 -2.65
C HIS A 31 -5.99 -3.24 -3.60
N PRO A 32 -6.37 -4.53 -3.76
CA PRO A 32 -5.63 -5.53 -4.53
C PRO A 32 -5.50 -5.22 -6.03
N ASP A 33 -6.34 -4.35 -6.58
CA ASP A 33 -6.20 -3.85 -7.96
C ASP A 33 -4.85 -3.15 -8.22
N ILE A 34 -4.22 -2.62 -7.16
CA ILE A 34 -2.86 -2.09 -7.19
C ILE A 34 -1.88 -3.23 -6.96
N ASP A 35 -1.70 -4.05 -8.00
CA ASP A 35 -0.87 -5.27 -7.97
C ASP A 35 0.62 -4.94 -7.75
N PRO A 36 1.25 -5.41 -6.65
CA PRO A 36 2.67 -5.20 -6.39
C PRO A 36 3.60 -5.75 -7.48
N GLY A 37 3.14 -6.71 -8.29
CA GLY A 37 3.88 -7.24 -9.44
C GLY A 37 4.01 -6.28 -10.62
N LYS A 38 3.23 -5.19 -10.65
CA LYS A 38 3.27 -4.17 -11.71
C LYS A 38 3.97 -2.88 -11.28
N VAL A 39 4.35 -2.78 -10.00
CA VAL A 39 5.03 -1.61 -9.44
C VAL A 39 6.51 -1.66 -9.81
N SER A 40 7.08 -0.52 -10.23
CA SER A 40 8.49 -0.43 -10.57
C SER A 40 9.38 -0.75 -9.36
N HIS A 41 10.62 -1.21 -9.61
CA HIS A 41 11.55 -1.51 -8.52
C HIS A 41 11.84 -0.28 -7.65
N GLU A 42 11.98 0.89 -8.26
CA GLU A 42 12.19 2.17 -7.56
C GLU A 42 11.02 2.52 -6.64
N ASP A 43 9.79 2.46 -7.17
CA ASP A 43 8.58 2.75 -6.37
C ASP A 43 8.34 1.68 -5.29
N LEU A 44 8.65 0.40 -5.56
CA LEU A 44 8.58 -0.67 -4.55
C LEU A 44 9.53 -0.41 -3.39
N THR A 45 10.79 -0.09 -3.69
CA THR A 45 11.78 0.25 -2.66
C THR A 45 11.34 1.47 -1.86
N ARG A 46 10.80 2.50 -2.53
CA ARG A 46 10.32 3.69 -1.84
C ARG A 46 9.12 3.39 -0.94
N LEU A 47 8.18 2.56 -1.39
CA LEU A 47 7.05 2.12 -0.57
C LEU A 47 7.50 1.31 0.66
N GLU A 48 8.51 0.45 0.51
CA GLU A 48 9.09 -0.33 1.61
C GLU A 48 9.74 0.60 2.66
N GLU A 49 10.49 1.62 2.23
CA GLU A 49 11.05 2.66 3.11
C GLU A 49 9.97 3.47 3.85
N LEU A 50 8.80 3.65 3.22
CA LEU A 50 7.62 4.29 3.79
C LEU A 50 6.77 3.32 4.63
N GLU A 51 7.29 2.14 4.97
CA GLU A 51 6.63 1.12 5.79
C GLU A 51 5.33 0.54 5.17
N PHE A 52 5.27 0.48 3.84
CA PHE A 52 4.32 -0.34 3.08
C PHE A 52 4.98 -1.63 2.62
N ILE A 53 4.52 -2.76 3.15
CA ILE A 53 5.02 -4.09 2.82
C ILE A 53 4.03 -4.85 1.94
N VAL A 54 4.53 -5.76 1.13
CA VAL A 54 3.69 -6.67 0.33
C VAL A 54 3.28 -7.86 1.20
N SER A 55 1.98 -8.10 1.32
CA SER A 55 1.41 -9.24 2.03
C SER A 55 0.57 -10.09 1.07
N ASN A 56 0.46 -11.38 1.39
CA ASN A 56 -0.46 -12.33 0.76
C ASN A 56 -1.24 -13.16 1.82
N GLU A 57 -1.25 -12.71 3.07
CA GLU A 57 -1.84 -13.45 4.19
C GLU A 57 -3.36 -13.65 4.04
N ASP A 58 -4.05 -12.71 3.40
CA ASP A 58 -5.50 -12.73 3.19
C ASP A 58 -5.93 -13.42 1.88
N GLY A 59 -5.01 -14.16 1.24
CA GLY A 59 -5.26 -14.87 -0.03
C GLY A 59 -5.06 -14.02 -1.28
N GLU A 60 -4.88 -12.71 -1.13
CA GLU A 60 -4.60 -11.77 -2.22
C GLU A 60 -3.32 -10.99 -1.96
N ARG A 61 -2.51 -10.80 -3.01
CA ARG A 61 -1.25 -10.05 -2.93
C ARG A 61 -1.53 -8.55 -2.96
N HIS A 62 -1.27 -7.84 -1.88
CA HIS A 62 -1.56 -6.42 -1.76
C HIS A 62 -0.52 -5.70 -0.86
N PHE A 63 -0.53 -4.37 -0.87
CA PHE A 63 0.29 -3.56 0.05
C PHE A 63 -0.42 -3.37 1.38
N ARG A 64 0.31 -3.40 2.49
CA ARG A 64 -0.21 -3.04 3.80
C ARG A 64 0.80 -2.26 4.63
N SER A 65 0.32 -1.48 5.59
CA SER A 65 1.14 -0.76 6.56
C SER A 65 0.54 -0.89 7.95
N TYR A 66 1.37 -1.34 8.91
CA TYR A 66 1.04 -1.27 10.34
C TYR A 66 1.25 0.15 10.85
N HIS A 67 2.29 0.83 10.36
CA HIS A 67 2.63 2.20 10.77
C HIS A 67 1.48 3.17 10.54
N PHE A 68 0.80 3.07 9.40
CA PHE A 68 -0.38 3.89 9.10
C PHE A 68 -1.72 3.23 9.47
N GLY A 69 -1.70 2.00 9.99
CA GLY A 69 -2.87 1.26 10.43
C GLY A 69 -3.18 1.44 11.92
N SER A 70 -2.14 1.59 12.76
CA SER A 70 -2.23 1.88 14.18
C SER A 70 -2.15 3.39 14.44
N ALA A 71 -3.04 3.92 15.29
CA ALA A 71 -3.04 5.33 15.69
C ALA A 71 -1.83 5.73 16.55
#